data_AF-A0A6P1I5Z4-F1
#
_entry.id   AF-A0A6P1I5Z4-F1
#
_cell.length_a   1.000
_cell.length_b   1.000
_cell.length_c   1.000
_cell.angle_alpha   90.00
_cell.angle_beta   90.00
_cell.angle_gamma   90.00
#
_symmetry.space_group_name_H-M   'P 1'
#
loop_
_entity.id
_entity.type
_entity.pdbx_description
1 polymer ?
#
loop_
_entity_poly.entity_id
_entity_poly.type
_entity_poly.pdbx_seq_one_letter_code
_entity_poly.pdbx_strand_id
1 'polypeptide(L)'
;MGVDRTVDQVFGAGDPQRVGSFRFYLDGERWEWSDAVAQMHGYTPGTITPTTELLLSHKHPDDQRQVAKILERMISDAEPFSSRHRIIDTTGRTRHVIVVGDRLLDNTDAVIGTSGFYIDVTDTLDTDLQESVTEAVDELEKTRAVIEQAKGALMLVYGISADRAFDVLTWRSQHTNTKLRAIATQLVQELATNAGSPSESFRARFDHLLITVHERIPQQ
;
A
#
# COMPACT_ATOMS: atom_id res chain seq x y z
N MET A 1 27.24 -9.03 -3.12
CA MET A 1 26.98 -10.40 -2.60
C MET A 1 26.50 -10.24 -1.17
N GLY A 2 25.24 -10.56 -0.89
CA GLY A 2 24.59 -10.30 0.39
C GLY A 2 23.11 -10.03 0.17
N VAL A 3 22.36 -11.08 -0.16
CA VAL A 3 20.90 -11.02 -0.34
C VAL A 3 20.30 -11.02 1.06
N ASP A 4 19.55 -9.97 1.38
CA ASP A 4 18.81 -9.83 2.64
C ASP A 4 17.75 -10.94 2.74
N ARG A 5 18.10 -11.99 3.49
CA ARG A 5 17.32 -13.21 3.72
C ARG A 5 16.39 -13.11 4.93
N THR A 6 16.11 -11.91 5.42
CA THR A 6 15.50 -11.73 6.75
C THR A 6 13.97 -11.86 6.76
N VAL A 7 13.32 -12.01 5.60
CA VAL A 7 11.84 -12.12 5.53
C VAL A 7 11.33 -13.57 5.40
N ASP A 8 12.20 -14.54 5.09
CA ASP A 8 11.79 -15.93 4.80
C ASP A 8 11.71 -16.88 6.03
N GLN A 9 12.00 -16.42 7.25
CA GLN A 9 12.16 -17.32 8.42
C GLN A 9 11.08 -17.24 9.52
N VAL A 10 9.87 -16.75 9.25
CA VAL A 10 8.83 -16.66 10.32
C VAL A 10 7.76 -17.77 10.26
N PHE A 11 7.65 -18.55 9.18
CA PHE A 11 6.49 -19.46 9.03
C PHE A 11 6.92 -20.91 8.78
N GLY A 12 6.58 -21.79 9.74
CA GLY A 12 6.94 -23.22 9.75
C GLY A 12 6.33 -24.01 8.59
N ALA A 13 7.05 -25.07 8.19
CA ALA A 13 6.63 -26.01 7.16
C ALA A 13 5.39 -26.80 7.60
N GLY A 14 4.22 -26.54 6.97
CA GLY A 14 3.05 -27.42 7.13
C GLY A 14 1.66 -26.81 6.94
N ASP A 15 1.51 -25.48 6.93
CA ASP A 15 0.22 -24.79 6.74
C ASP A 15 0.21 -24.06 5.39
N PRO A 16 -0.86 -24.09 4.57
CA PRO A 16 -0.98 -23.20 3.41
C PRO A 16 -0.67 -21.76 3.81
N GLN A 17 0.44 -21.22 3.29
CA GLN A 17 0.84 -19.84 3.58
C GLN A 17 -0.25 -18.89 3.08
N ARG A 18 -1.03 -18.35 4.02
CA ARG A 18 -2.14 -17.42 3.76
C ARG A 18 -1.66 -16.04 3.33
N VAL A 19 -0.39 -15.72 3.53
CA VAL A 19 0.20 -14.44 3.14
C VAL A 19 1.39 -14.71 2.22
N GLY A 20 1.41 -14.05 1.07
CA GLY A 20 2.51 -14.08 0.13
C GLY A 20 2.94 -12.68 -0.28
N SER A 21 4.19 -12.53 -0.71
CA SER A 21 4.72 -11.24 -1.16
C SER A 21 4.90 -11.24 -2.67
N PHE A 22 4.82 -10.06 -3.25
CA PHE A 22 5.17 -9.84 -4.65
C PHE A 22 6.03 -8.59 -4.79
N ARG A 23 6.82 -8.57 -5.85
CA ARG A 23 7.42 -7.36 -6.40
C ARG A 23 7.10 -7.25 -7.87
N PHE A 24 6.90 -6.04 -8.32
CA PHE A 24 6.82 -5.68 -9.72
C PHE A 24 7.86 -4.60 -9.97
N TYR A 25 8.70 -4.81 -10.96
CA TYR A 25 9.70 -3.85 -11.40
C TYR A 25 9.19 -3.16 -12.66
N LEU A 26 9.21 -1.82 -12.67
CA LEU A 26 8.84 -1.04 -13.86
C LEU A 26 9.81 -1.32 -15.01
N ASP A 27 11.09 -1.48 -14.69
CA ASP A 27 12.10 -1.89 -15.66
C ASP A 27 11.82 -3.34 -16.13
N GLY A 28 11.51 -3.46 -17.42
CA GLY A 28 11.19 -4.73 -18.06
C GLY A 28 9.87 -5.37 -17.62
N GLU A 29 9.00 -4.64 -16.91
CA GLU A 29 7.70 -5.12 -16.39
C GLU A 29 7.77 -6.49 -15.70
N ARG A 30 8.80 -6.66 -14.87
CA ARG A 30 9.16 -7.95 -14.29
C ARG A 30 8.42 -8.20 -12.99
N TRP A 31 7.78 -9.36 -12.87
CA TRP A 31 7.17 -9.82 -11.63
C TRP A 31 8.05 -10.80 -10.87
N GLU A 32 8.05 -10.67 -9.54
CA GLU A 32 8.55 -11.66 -8.60
C GLU A 32 7.41 -12.03 -7.65
N TRP A 33 7.14 -13.32 -7.52
CA TRP A 33 6.16 -13.87 -6.59
C TRP A 33 6.90 -14.71 -5.56
N SER A 34 6.48 -14.61 -4.29
CA SER A 34 6.90 -15.57 -3.28
C SER A 34 6.28 -16.95 -3.54
N ASP A 35 6.85 -17.97 -2.91
CA ASP A 35 6.35 -19.34 -2.96
C ASP A 35 4.86 -19.42 -2.57
N ALA A 36 4.44 -18.64 -1.57
CA ALA A 36 3.04 -18.53 -1.16
C ALA A 36 2.14 -18.00 -2.29
N VAL A 37 2.54 -16.93 -2.99
CA VAL A 37 1.73 -16.38 -4.10
C VAL A 37 1.64 -17.38 -5.25
N ALA A 38 2.73 -18.08 -5.57
CA ALA A 38 2.70 -19.16 -6.55
C ALA A 38 1.70 -20.26 -6.14
N GLN A 39 1.74 -20.71 -4.89
CA GLN A 39 0.81 -21.71 -4.36
C GLN A 39 -0.65 -21.23 -4.32
N MET A 40 -0.91 -19.96 -4.02
CA MET A 40 -2.25 -19.37 -4.09
C MET A 40 -2.84 -19.44 -5.49
N HIS A 41 -2.01 -19.28 -6.52
CA HIS A 41 -2.41 -19.41 -7.91
C HIS A 41 -2.41 -20.87 -8.40
N GLY A 42 -2.02 -21.83 -7.55
CA GLY A 42 -2.02 -23.26 -7.87
C GLY A 42 -0.76 -23.74 -8.58
N TYR A 43 0.34 -22.99 -8.48
CA TYR A 43 1.64 -23.37 -9.02
C TYR A 43 2.55 -23.94 -7.95
N THR A 44 3.39 -24.89 -8.37
CA THR A 44 4.57 -25.29 -7.58
C THR A 44 5.58 -24.14 -7.57
N PRO A 45 6.15 -23.77 -6.41
CA PRO A 45 7.16 -22.72 -6.35
C PRO A 45 8.32 -22.95 -7.33
N GLY A 46 8.74 -21.88 -8.01
CA GLY A 46 9.84 -21.91 -8.97
C GLY A 46 9.54 -22.54 -10.34
N THR A 47 8.32 -23.03 -10.60
CA THR A 47 7.98 -23.63 -11.91
C THR A 47 7.45 -22.63 -12.93
N ILE A 48 7.12 -21.41 -12.51
CA ILE A 48 6.57 -20.35 -13.36
C ILE A 48 7.40 -19.07 -13.22
N THR A 49 7.44 -18.31 -14.32
CA THR A 49 7.86 -16.91 -14.32
C THR A 49 6.60 -16.07 -14.41
N PRO A 50 6.24 -15.29 -13.37
CA PRO A 50 5.01 -14.53 -13.41
C PRO A 50 5.09 -13.40 -14.43
N THR A 51 3.96 -13.15 -15.11
CA THR A 51 3.78 -12.04 -16.05
C THR A 51 2.46 -11.33 -15.75
N THR A 52 2.31 -10.10 -16.25
CA THR A 52 1.04 -9.36 -16.13
C THR A 52 -0.11 -10.14 -16.78
N GLU A 53 0.13 -10.77 -17.93
CA GLU A 53 -0.85 -11.63 -18.60
C GLU A 53 -1.25 -12.82 -17.73
N LEU A 54 -0.27 -13.52 -17.14
CA LEU A 54 -0.52 -14.64 -16.24
C LEU A 54 -1.31 -14.19 -15.00
N LEU A 55 -0.97 -13.04 -14.42
CA LEU A 55 -1.66 -12.50 -13.27
C LEU A 55 -3.14 -12.20 -13.60
N LEU A 56 -3.41 -11.64 -14.78
CA LEU A 56 -4.75 -11.29 -15.26
C LEU A 56 -5.58 -12.53 -15.62
N SER A 57 -4.96 -13.57 -16.17
CA SER A 57 -5.65 -14.83 -16.53
C SER A 57 -6.26 -15.54 -15.32
N HIS A 58 -5.70 -15.33 -14.12
CA HIS A 58 -6.22 -15.89 -12.87
C HIS A 58 -7.29 -15.02 -12.22
N LYS A 59 -7.63 -13.84 -12.77
CA LYS A 59 -8.65 -12.99 -12.16
C LYS A 59 -10.04 -13.51 -12.51
N HIS A 60 -10.94 -13.51 -11.53
CA HIS A 60 -12.34 -13.83 -11.76
C HIS A 60 -12.93 -12.90 -12.84
N PRO A 61 -13.75 -13.39 -13.78
CA PRO A 61 -14.25 -12.59 -14.91
C PRO A 61 -14.89 -11.25 -14.51
N ASP A 62 -15.63 -11.24 -13.39
CA ASP A 62 -16.26 -10.04 -12.86
C ASP A 62 -15.25 -8.99 -12.35
N ASP A 63 -14.09 -9.45 -11.87
CA ASP A 63 -13.10 -8.63 -11.16
C ASP A 63 -11.97 -8.18 -12.11
N GLN A 64 -11.81 -8.83 -13.27
CA GLN A 64 -10.76 -8.57 -14.27
C GLN A 64 -10.67 -7.09 -14.67
N ARG A 65 -11.81 -6.45 -14.99
CA ARG A 65 -11.84 -5.04 -15.41
C ARG A 65 -11.38 -4.08 -14.32
N GLN A 66 -11.73 -4.36 -13.07
CA GLN A 66 -11.30 -3.53 -11.94
C GLN A 66 -9.80 -3.68 -11.69
N VAL A 67 -9.31 -4.92 -11.67
CA VAL A 67 -7.89 -5.19 -11.42
C VAL A 67 -6.99 -4.67 -12.53
N ALA A 68 -7.43 -4.73 -13.79
CA ALA A 68 -6.69 -4.14 -14.91
C ALA A 68 -6.47 -2.62 -14.73
N LYS A 69 -7.48 -1.88 -14.26
CA LYS A 69 -7.35 -0.44 -13.98
C LYS A 69 -6.40 -0.15 -12.82
N ILE A 70 -6.37 -1.01 -11.80
CA ILE A 70 -5.43 -0.88 -10.68
C ILE A 70 -4.00 -1.11 -11.17
N LEU A 71 -3.79 -2.13 -11.99
CA LEU A 71 -2.48 -2.39 -12.61
C LEU A 71 -2.04 -1.24 -13.52
N GLU A 72 -2.96 -0.66 -14.28
CA GLU A 72 -2.67 0.50 -15.13
C GLU A 72 -2.12 1.66 -14.29
N ARG A 73 -2.81 2.07 -13.22
CA ARG A 73 -2.36 3.13 -12.29
C ARG A 73 -1.07 2.79 -11.55
N MET A 74 -0.91 1.52 -11.18
CA MET A 74 0.31 1.01 -10.57
C MET A 74 1.51 1.15 -11.53
N ILE A 75 1.32 0.91 -12.83
CA ILE A 75 2.38 1.01 -13.84
C ILE A 75 2.63 2.48 -14.24
N SER A 76 1.59 3.27 -14.47
CA SER A 76 1.72 4.66 -14.94
C SER A 76 2.18 5.63 -13.86
N ASP A 77 1.58 5.52 -12.67
CA ASP A 77 1.66 6.56 -11.64
C ASP A 77 2.37 6.07 -10.37
N ALA A 78 2.73 4.78 -10.32
CA ALA A 78 3.26 4.10 -9.15
C ALA A 78 2.42 4.36 -7.88
N GLU A 79 1.10 4.46 -8.07
CA GLU A 79 0.17 4.71 -6.97
C GLU A 79 0.09 3.50 -6.03
N PRO A 80 0.24 3.71 -4.71
CA PRO A 80 -0.09 2.69 -3.74
C PRO A 80 -1.56 2.29 -3.85
N PHE A 81 -1.85 1.00 -3.75
CA PHE A 81 -3.20 0.48 -3.92
C PHE A 81 -3.56 -0.58 -2.88
N SER A 82 -4.86 -0.72 -2.66
CA SER A 82 -5.45 -1.89 -2.02
C SER A 82 -6.59 -2.41 -2.89
N SER A 83 -6.79 -3.71 -2.88
CA SER A 83 -7.88 -4.37 -3.61
C SER A 83 -8.35 -5.61 -2.86
N ARG A 84 -9.66 -5.87 -2.96
CA ARG A 84 -10.26 -7.14 -2.57
C ARG A 84 -10.94 -7.69 -3.80
N HIS A 85 -10.50 -8.86 -4.25
CA HIS A 85 -11.02 -9.52 -5.43
C HIS A 85 -10.83 -11.03 -5.34
N ARG A 86 -11.37 -11.73 -6.33
CA ARG A 86 -11.28 -13.17 -6.45
C ARG A 86 -10.21 -13.54 -7.48
N ILE A 87 -9.44 -14.56 -7.15
CA ILE A 87 -8.60 -15.28 -8.11
C ILE A 87 -9.13 -16.70 -8.31
N ILE A 88 -8.89 -17.27 -9.48
CA ILE A 88 -9.17 -18.65 -9.82
C ILE A 88 -7.82 -19.32 -9.97
N ASP A 89 -7.53 -20.32 -9.15
CA ASP A 89 -6.27 -21.07 -9.25
C ASP A 89 -6.29 -22.09 -10.41
N THR A 90 -5.14 -22.71 -10.70
CA THR A 90 -5.01 -23.71 -11.78
C THR A 90 -5.96 -24.92 -11.66
N THR A 91 -6.52 -25.16 -10.47
CA THR A 91 -7.51 -26.24 -10.24
C THR A 91 -8.95 -25.78 -10.44
N GLY A 92 -9.17 -24.49 -10.73
CA GLY A 92 -10.49 -23.88 -10.86
C GLY A 92 -11.10 -23.43 -9.52
N ARG A 93 -10.35 -23.54 -8.41
CA ARG A 93 -10.85 -23.11 -7.10
C ARG A 93 -10.83 -21.58 -7.04
N THR A 94 -11.97 -20.99 -6.70
CA THR A 94 -12.06 -19.56 -6.46
C THR A 94 -11.53 -19.24 -5.06
N ARG A 95 -10.58 -18.31 -4.98
CA ARG A 95 -10.02 -17.80 -3.75
C ARG A 95 -10.31 -16.33 -3.59
N HIS A 96 -10.68 -15.91 -2.39
CA HIS A 96 -10.81 -14.49 -2.07
C HIS A 96 -9.46 -13.98 -1.59
N VAL A 97 -8.98 -12.89 -2.18
CA VAL A 97 -7.70 -12.30 -1.81
C VAL A 97 -7.84 -10.82 -1.50
N ILE A 98 -7.04 -10.35 -0.56
CA ILE A 98 -6.74 -8.94 -0.38
C ILE A 98 -5.33 -8.71 -0.89
N VAL A 99 -5.15 -7.71 -1.75
CA VAL A 99 -3.84 -7.34 -2.28
C VAL A 99 -3.57 -5.90 -1.93
N VAL A 100 -2.41 -5.66 -1.32
CA VAL A 100 -1.95 -4.33 -0.95
C VAL A 100 -0.58 -4.12 -1.58
N GLY A 101 -0.38 -3.00 -2.25
CA GLY A 101 0.89 -2.64 -2.90
C GLY A 101 1.29 -1.21 -2.57
N ASP A 102 2.59 -1.00 -2.36
CA ASP A 102 3.22 0.30 -2.17
C ASP A 102 4.46 0.43 -3.08
N ARG A 103 4.96 1.65 -3.23
CA ARG A 103 6.11 1.97 -4.08
C ARG A 103 7.34 1.18 -3.64
N LEU A 104 8.00 0.55 -4.61
CA LEU A 104 9.32 -0.03 -4.44
C LEU A 104 10.35 1.03 -4.86
N LEU A 105 11.17 1.46 -3.91
CA LEU A 105 12.21 2.46 -4.13
C LEU A 105 13.59 1.79 -4.22
N ASP A 106 14.50 2.37 -5.00
CA ASP A 106 15.92 2.03 -4.94
C ASP A 106 16.64 2.77 -3.80
N ASN A 107 17.97 2.62 -3.73
CA ASN A 107 18.81 3.27 -2.72
C ASN A 107 18.98 4.80 -2.92
N THR A 108 18.36 5.38 -3.96
CA THR A 108 18.36 6.81 -4.27
C THR A 108 16.97 7.44 -4.12
N ASP A 109 16.01 6.71 -3.53
CA ASP A 109 14.59 7.07 -3.43
C ASP A 109 13.87 7.18 -4.78
N ALA A 110 14.45 6.65 -5.86
CA ALA A 110 13.78 6.58 -7.15
C ALA A 110 12.77 5.42 -7.15
N VAL A 111 11.57 5.68 -7.67
CA VAL A 111 10.56 4.63 -7.82
C VAL A 111 10.99 3.67 -8.92
N ILE A 112 11.26 2.42 -8.54
CA ILE A 112 11.67 1.33 -9.45
C ILE A 112 10.58 0.29 -9.65
N GLY A 113 9.45 0.40 -8.95
CA GLY A 113 8.41 -0.61 -8.98
C GLY A 113 7.33 -0.48 -7.91
N THR A 114 6.70 -1.62 -7.64
CA THR A 114 5.73 -1.81 -6.56
C THR A 114 6.08 -3.08 -5.80
N SER A 115 5.95 -3.06 -4.48
CA SER A 115 6.04 -4.26 -3.65
C SER A 115 4.82 -4.37 -2.76
N GLY A 116 4.43 -5.58 -2.43
CA GLY A 116 3.18 -5.77 -1.71
C GLY A 116 2.92 -7.20 -1.26
N PHE A 117 1.70 -7.41 -0.78
CA PHE A 117 1.26 -8.68 -0.21
C PHE A 117 -0.07 -9.14 -0.81
N TYR A 118 -0.19 -10.44 -1.01
CA TYR A 118 -1.45 -11.17 -1.17
C TYR A 118 -1.81 -11.80 0.16
N ILE A 119 -3.08 -11.68 0.55
CA ILE A 119 -3.65 -12.33 1.73
C ILE A 119 -4.82 -13.18 1.25
N ASP A 120 -4.69 -14.51 1.33
CA ASP A 120 -5.76 -15.47 1.04
C ASP A 120 -6.75 -15.48 2.20
N VAL A 121 -7.96 -14.99 1.92
CA VAL A 121 -9.07 -14.94 2.86
C VAL A 121 -10.19 -15.93 2.51
N THR A 122 -9.89 -16.97 1.72
CA THR A 122 -10.90 -17.95 1.27
C THR A 122 -11.51 -18.76 2.41
N ASP A 123 -10.67 -19.27 3.31
CA ASP A 123 -11.09 -20.12 4.44
C ASP A 123 -11.42 -19.30 5.69
N THR A 124 -11.78 -18.02 5.49
CA THR A 124 -12.02 -17.02 6.56
C THR A 124 -13.49 -16.71 6.73
N LEU A 125 -14.36 -17.61 6.28
CA LEU A 125 -15.81 -17.59 6.50
C LEU A 125 -16.20 -17.93 7.95
N ASP A 126 -15.37 -17.54 8.92
CA ASP A 126 -15.77 -17.40 10.32
C ASP A 126 -15.84 -15.90 10.61
N THR A 127 -17.05 -15.44 10.93
CA THR A 127 -17.46 -14.05 11.15
C THR A 127 -16.48 -13.27 12.04
N ASP A 128 -15.82 -13.93 13.00
CA ASP A 128 -14.88 -13.34 13.96
C ASP A 128 -13.54 -12.90 13.32
N LEU A 129 -13.07 -13.61 12.29
CA LEU A 129 -11.88 -13.20 11.55
C LEU A 129 -12.21 -12.14 10.49
N GLN A 130 -13.46 -12.12 10.00
CA GLN A 130 -13.93 -11.05 9.13
C GLN A 130 -14.09 -9.72 9.88
N GLU A 131 -14.55 -9.74 11.14
CA GLU A 131 -14.52 -8.58 12.03
C GLU A 131 -13.09 -8.14 12.36
N SER A 132 -12.20 -9.05 12.76
CA SER A 132 -10.80 -8.67 13.07
C SER A 132 -9.96 -8.28 11.84
N VAL A 133 -10.27 -8.79 10.64
CA VAL A 133 -9.67 -8.31 9.37
C VAL A 133 -10.27 -6.97 8.97
N THR A 134 -11.57 -6.74 9.17
CA THR A 134 -12.18 -5.42 8.98
C THR A 134 -11.60 -4.43 9.97
N GLU A 135 -11.41 -4.80 11.24
CA GLU A 135 -10.74 -3.98 12.24
C GLU A 135 -9.27 -3.77 11.91
N ALA A 136 -8.54 -4.78 11.41
CA ALA A 136 -7.15 -4.61 11.01
C ALA A 136 -7.01 -3.74 9.76
N VAL A 137 -7.92 -3.87 8.78
CA VAL A 137 -7.97 -3.02 7.58
C VAL A 137 -8.42 -1.61 7.95
N ASP A 138 -9.44 -1.45 8.79
CA ASP A 138 -9.85 -0.15 9.36
C ASP A 138 -8.72 0.45 10.19
N GLU A 139 -7.97 -0.35 10.94
CA GLU A 139 -6.81 0.11 11.69
C GLU A 139 -5.65 0.49 10.77
N LEU A 140 -5.46 -0.20 9.63
CA LEU A 140 -4.50 0.16 8.59
C LEU A 140 -4.95 1.40 7.81
N GLU A 141 -6.24 1.57 7.54
CA GLU A 141 -6.83 2.77 6.94
C GLU A 141 -6.77 3.96 7.90
N LYS A 142 -7.07 3.77 9.19
CA LYS A 142 -6.88 4.78 10.25
C LYS A 142 -5.40 5.11 10.43
N THR A 143 -4.52 4.12 10.33
CA THR A 143 -3.06 4.33 10.33
C THR A 143 -2.64 5.17 9.14
N ARG A 144 -3.12 4.85 7.94
CA ARG A 144 -2.87 5.60 6.71
C ARG A 144 -3.41 7.02 6.82
N ALA A 145 -4.64 7.20 7.32
CA ALA A 145 -5.28 8.49 7.47
C ALA A 145 -4.50 9.44 8.39
N VAL A 146 -4.02 8.96 9.54
CA VAL A 146 -3.26 9.81 10.47
C VAL A 146 -1.87 10.17 9.92
N ILE A 147 -1.24 9.25 9.18
CA ILE A 147 0.04 9.51 8.51
C ILE A 147 -0.15 10.54 7.38
N GLU A 148 -1.22 10.42 6.58
CA GLU A 148 -1.53 11.41 5.54
C GLU A 148 -1.88 12.79 6.12
N GLN A 149 -2.57 12.86 7.26
CA GLN A 149 -2.81 14.11 7.99
C GLN A 149 -1.50 14.75 8.47
N ALA A 150 -0.61 13.95 9.06
CA ALA A 150 0.71 14.41 9.50
C ALA A 150 1.54 14.92 8.31
N LYS A 151 1.51 14.22 7.17
CA LYS A 151 2.16 14.67 5.93
C LYS A 151 1.59 16.01 5.46
N GLY A 152 0.27 16.15 5.39
CA GLY A 152 -0.39 17.40 5.00
C GLY A 152 -0.01 18.58 5.91
N ALA A 153 0.08 18.34 7.21
CA ALA A 153 0.54 19.36 8.15
C ALA A 153 2.00 19.76 7.91
N LEU A 154 2.90 18.79 7.71
CA LEU A 154 4.31 19.07 7.40
C LEU A 154 4.47 19.80 6.06
N MET A 155 3.66 19.47 5.05
CA MET A 155 3.62 20.19 3.77
C MET A 155 3.25 21.66 3.98
N LEU A 156 2.25 21.96 4.81
CA LEU A 156 1.82 23.33 5.11
C LEU A 156 2.85 24.11 5.93
N VAL A 157 3.47 23.47 6.92
CA VAL A 157 4.43 24.12 7.82
C VAL A 157 5.77 24.37 7.15
N TYR A 158 6.28 23.39 6.39
CA TYR A 158 7.61 23.42 5.81
C TYR A 158 7.64 23.72 4.31
N GLY A 159 6.50 23.77 3.63
CA GLY A 159 6.44 24.00 2.18
C GLY A 159 7.07 22.89 1.36
N ILE A 160 7.06 21.65 1.89
CA ILE A 160 7.70 20.47 1.28
C ILE A 160 6.68 19.59 0.56
N SER A 161 7.15 18.71 -0.33
CA SER A 161 6.29 17.72 -0.99
C SER A 161 5.79 16.65 -0.01
N ALA A 162 4.73 15.94 -0.39
CA ALA A 162 4.18 14.84 0.40
C ALA A 162 5.22 13.73 0.68
N ASP A 163 6.08 13.43 -0.30
CA ASP A 163 7.16 12.45 -0.15
C ASP A 163 8.21 12.92 0.86
N ARG A 164 8.66 14.17 0.77
CA ARG A 164 9.60 14.74 1.75
C ARG A 164 9.01 14.83 3.15
N ALA A 165 7.71 15.08 3.27
CA ALA A 165 7.02 15.03 4.55
C ALA A 165 7.01 13.61 5.13
N PHE A 166 6.82 12.59 4.29
CA PHE A 166 6.88 11.20 4.71
C PHE A 166 8.30 10.77 5.11
N ASP A 167 9.32 11.23 4.39
CA ASP A 167 10.74 11.00 4.73
C ASP A 167 11.06 11.54 6.13
N VAL A 168 10.56 12.74 6.47
CA VAL A 168 10.76 13.35 7.80
C VAL A 168 10.13 12.51 8.90
N LEU A 169 8.91 12.01 8.70
CA LEU A 169 8.24 11.14 9.67
C LEU A 169 8.98 9.79 9.81
N THR A 170 9.45 9.23 8.71
CA THR A 170 10.19 7.96 8.66
C THR A 170 11.55 8.09 9.33
N TRP A 171 12.30 9.16 9.03
CA TRP A 171 13.57 9.49 9.67
C TRP A 171 13.40 9.57 11.18
N ARG A 172 12.36 10.27 11.65
CA ARG A 172 12.08 10.42 13.08
C ARG A 172 11.73 9.08 13.72
N SER A 173 10.91 8.26 13.06
CA SER A 173 10.52 6.91 13.49
C SER A 173 11.72 6.01 13.71
N GLN A 174 12.66 5.99 12.77
CA GLN A 174 13.87 5.19 12.85
C GLN A 174 14.82 5.68 13.95
N HIS A 175 15.00 7.00 14.08
CA HIS A 175 15.92 7.58 15.07
C HIS A 175 15.45 7.40 16.52
N THR A 176 14.14 7.30 16.75
CA THR A 176 13.57 7.12 18.09
C THR A 176 13.09 5.69 18.35
N ASN A 177 13.27 4.78 17.38
CA ASN A 177 12.71 3.42 17.40
C ASN A 177 11.24 3.39 17.82
N THR A 178 10.46 4.36 17.33
CA THR A 178 9.05 4.52 17.65
C THR A 178 8.24 4.26 16.40
N LYS A 179 7.13 3.52 16.51
CA LYS A 179 6.27 3.23 15.35
C LYS A 179 5.85 4.52 14.64
N LEU A 180 5.99 4.56 13.31
CA LEU A 180 5.65 5.71 12.47
C LEU A 180 4.25 6.28 12.77
N ARG A 181 3.27 5.40 12.94
CA ARG A 181 1.90 5.76 13.34
C ARG A 181 1.87 6.56 14.65
N ALA A 182 2.60 6.10 15.68
CA ALA A 182 2.59 6.77 16.98
C ALA A 182 3.17 8.18 16.88
N ILE A 183 4.19 8.38 16.04
CA ILE A 183 4.73 9.71 15.75
C ILE A 183 3.72 10.57 15.01
N ALA A 184 3.07 10.04 13.97
CA ALA A 184 2.07 10.76 13.20
C ALA A 184 0.85 11.15 14.07
N THR A 185 0.34 10.22 14.88
CA THR A 185 -0.74 10.46 15.84
C THR A 185 -0.36 11.56 16.82
N GLN A 186 0.81 11.45 17.47
CA GLN A 186 1.25 12.44 18.44
C GLN A 186 1.43 13.81 17.77
N LEU A 187 2.03 13.87 16.59
CA LEU A 187 2.24 15.13 15.87
C LEU A 187 0.91 15.82 15.54
N VAL A 188 -0.06 15.09 14.99
CA VAL A 188 -1.38 15.66 14.66
C VAL A 188 -2.09 16.15 15.92
N GLN A 189 -2.03 15.39 17.01
CA GLN A 189 -2.63 15.78 18.28
C GLN A 189 -1.98 17.05 18.85
N GLU A 190 -0.65 17.10 18.89
CA GLU A 190 0.10 18.28 19.35
C GLU A 190 -0.17 19.51 18.49
N LEU A 191 -0.33 19.34 17.18
CA LEU A 191 -0.68 20.45 16.30
C LEU A 191 -2.09 20.97 16.56
N ALA A 192 -3.04 20.07 16.82
CA ALA A 192 -4.43 20.44 17.14
C ALA A 192 -4.55 21.16 18.49
N THR A 193 -3.72 20.80 19.47
CA THR A 193 -3.81 21.36 20.84
C THR A 193 -2.85 22.51 21.10
N ASN A 194 -1.65 22.49 20.52
CA ASN A 194 -0.52 23.32 20.95
C ASN A 194 0.12 24.18 19.85
N ALA A 195 -0.22 24.02 18.56
CA ALA A 195 0.40 24.82 17.48
C ALA A 195 0.06 26.32 17.50
N GLY A 196 -0.88 26.74 18.34
CA GLY A 196 -1.43 28.09 18.30
C GLY A 196 -2.27 28.35 17.05
N SER A 197 -2.93 29.52 17.01
CA SER A 197 -3.70 29.90 15.82
C SER A 197 -2.77 30.37 14.70
N PRO A 198 -2.97 29.90 13.44
CA PRO A 198 -2.23 30.45 12.30
C PRO A 198 -2.44 31.96 12.21
N SER A 199 -1.46 32.68 11.68
CA SER A 199 -1.54 34.14 11.51
C SER A 199 -2.73 34.51 10.62
N GLU A 200 -3.32 35.69 10.84
CA GLU A 200 -4.44 36.19 10.03
C GLU A 200 -4.11 36.23 8.54
N SER A 201 -2.87 36.62 8.20
CA SER A 201 -2.41 36.66 6.80
C SER A 201 -2.29 35.27 6.17
N PHE A 202 -1.95 34.24 6.96
CA PHE A 202 -1.94 32.86 6.50
C PHE A 202 -3.37 32.34 6.31
N ARG A 203 -4.27 32.58 7.27
CA ARG A 203 -5.68 32.19 7.18
C ARG A 203 -6.36 32.80 5.96
N ALA A 204 -6.20 34.11 5.73
CA ALA A 204 -6.82 34.78 4.59
C ALA A 204 -6.38 34.20 3.24
N ARG A 205 -5.10 33.84 3.08
CA ARG A 205 -4.61 33.17 1.85
C ARG A 205 -5.20 31.78 1.69
N PHE A 206 -5.30 31.03 2.78
CA PHE A 206 -5.87 29.69 2.78
C PHE A 206 -7.37 29.70 2.49
N ASP A 207 -8.13 30.64 3.08
CA ASP A 207 -9.55 30.83 2.82
C ASP A 207 -9.81 31.16 1.34
N HIS A 208 -9.01 32.06 0.76
CA HIS A 208 -9.10 32.39 -0.66
C HIS A 208 -8.80 31.16 -1.54
N LEU A 209 -7.80 30.35 -1.18
CA LEU A 209 -7.50 29.10 -1.88
C LEU A 209 -8.68 28.12 -1.81
N LEU A 210 -9.28 27.92 -0.63
CA LEU A 210 -10.41 27.01 -0.45
C LEU A 210 -11.60 27.37 -1.36
N ILE A 211 -11.93 28.65 -1.48
CA ILE A 211 -13.06 29.08 -2.30
C ILE A 211 -12.74 29.07 -3.81
N THR A 212 -11.47 29.14 -4.22
CA THR A 212 -11.08 29.21 -5.65
C THR A 212 -10.51 27.92 -6.22
N VAL A 213 -10.21 26.92 -5.37
CA VAL A 213 -9.49 25.70 -5.82
C VAL A 213 -10.22 24.94 -6.92
N HIS A 214 -11.56 24.93 -6.90
CA HIS A 214 -12.40 24.24 -7.88
C HIS A 214 -12.31 24.86 -9.28
N GLU A 215 -12.02 26.16 -9.38
CA GLU A 215 -11.84 26.89 -10.66
C GLU A 215 -10.55 26.47 -11.38
N ARG A 216 -9.63 25.81 -10.67
CA ARG A 216 -8.32 25.36 -11.17
C ARG A 216 -8.32 23.88 -11.58
N ILE A 217 -9.44 23.18 -11.42
CA ILE A 217 -9.59 21.80 -11.86
C ILE A 217 -9.86 21.84 -13.37
N PRO A 218 -9.03 21.16 -14.21
CA PRO A 218 -9.29 21.10 -15.65
C PRO A 218 -10.68 20.52 -15.91
N GLN A 219 -11.46 21.15 -16.79
CA GLN A 219 -12.71 20.55 -17.26
C GLN A 219 -12.36 19.31 -18.10
N GLN A 220 -12.87 18.15 -17.68
CA GLN A 220 -12.74 16.88 -18.40
C GLN A 220 -13.58 16.89 -19.68
#